data_AF-A0A140GVF2-F1
#
_entry.id   AF-A0A140GVF2-F1
#
_cell.length_a   1.000
_cell.length_b   1.000
_cell.length_c   1.000
_cell.angle_alpha   90.00
_cell.angle_beta   90.00
_cell.angle_gamma   90.00
#
_symmetry.space_group_name_H-M   'P 1'
#
loop_
_entity.id
_entity.type
_entity.pdbx_description
1 polymer ?
#
loop_
_entity_poly.entity_id
_entity_poly.type
_entity_poly.pdbx_seq_one_letter_code
_entity_poly.pdbx_strand_id
1 'polypeptide(L)'
;MKRSLIALVFAASTIPALTGLVVAKDETPKDVLRPGSVSRADGLKAWKRIEAVVTHPRCANCHVDAKAIPIWTPAGETKPRVHGMNVHGGVSRIGAEKLVCSTCHVTSTQPNDAAPAPPHAGIDWQLAPVDFIWFGKSGAEICAQMKDPKRNGGRDAAGLIAHLRHDASQSGFIPRAWAPGEGRSKPPGTFEGHVKDVAMWGAAGQPCPN
;
A
#
# COMPACT_ATOMS: atom_id res chain seq x y z
N MET A 1 -24.47 65.42 36.20
CA MET A 1 -23.79 64.88 35.00
C MET A 1 -24.40 63.53 34.68
N LYS A 2 -25.17 63.43 33.58
CA LYS A 2 -25.96 62.24 33.21
C LYS A 2 -25.03 61.14 32.70
N ARG A 3 -25.11 59.93 33.30
CA ARG A 3 -24.45 58.72 32.81
C ARG A 3 -25.41 58.00 31.86
N SER A 4 -25.12 58.05 30.56
CA SER A 4 -25.86 57.26 29.56
C SER A 4 -25.25 55.87 29.46
N LEU A 5 -26.05 54.83 29.77
CA LEU A 5 -25.73 53.43 29.51
C LEU A 5 -26.03 53.13 28.05
N ILE A 6 -25.00 52.77 27.28
CA ILE A 6 -25.14 52.28 25.90
C ILE A 6 -25.33 50.76 25.97
N ALA A 7 -26.53 50.29 25.62
CA ALA A 7 -26.82 48.87 25.45
C ALA A 7 -26.30 48.40 24.08
N LEU A 8 -25.32 47.50 24.08
CA LEU A 8 -24.90 46.79 22.86
C LEU A 8 -25.89 45.64 22.60
N VAL A 9 -26.62 45.73 21.49
CA VAL A 9 -27.45 44.64 20.95
C VAL A 9 -26.54 43.76 20.09
N PHE A 10 -26.24 42.54 20.55
CA PHE A 10 -25.60 41.51 19.72
C PHE A 10 -26.67 40.84 18.84
N ALA A 11 -26.66 41.13 17.53
CA ALA A 11 -27.44 40.39 16.56
C ALA A 11 -26.77 39.03 16.29
N ALA A 12 -27.38 37.95 16.75
CA ALA A 12 -26.94 36.59 16.46
C ALA A 12 -27.39 36.20 15.04
N SER A 13 -26.50 36.33 14.05
CA SER A 13 -26.70 35.75 12.72
C SER A 13 -26.37 34.25 12.75
N THR A 14 -27.40 33.41 12.79
CA THR A 14 -27.26 31.96 12.60
C THR A 14 -27.12 31.64 11.11
N ILE A 15 -25.91 31.33 10.67
CA ILE A 15 -25.66 30.76 9.34
C ILE A 15 -25.86 29.25 9.46
N PRO A 16 -26.83 28.63 8.76
CA PRO A 16 -26.96 27.18 8.74
C PRO A 16 -25.77 26.59 7.96
N ALA A 17 -25.01 25.73 8.63
CA ALA A 17 -23.97 24.94 7.97
C ALA A 17 -24.64 23.92 7.03
N LEU A 18 -24.55 24.17 5.73
CA LEU A 18 -24.90 23.20 4.70
C LEU A 18 -23.82 22.11 4.69
N THR A 19 -24.03 21.04 5.45
CA THR A 19 -23.20 19.83 5.36
C THR A 19 -23.50 19.12 4.05
N GLY A 20 -22.74 19.48 3.01
CA GLY A 20 -22.72 18.72 1.76
C GLY A 20 -22.07 17.35 1.99
N LEU A 21 -22.90 16.32 2.15
CA LEU A 21 -22.47 14.93 1.96
C LEU A 21 -22.13 14.73 0.48
N VAL A 22 -20.85 14.87 0.14
CA VAL A 22 -20.34 14.37 -1.14
C VAL A 22 -20.26 12.86 -1.03
N VAL A 23 -21.30 12.17 -1.51
CA VAL A 23 -21.22 10.74 -1.82
C VAL A 23 -20.25 10.63 -3.00
N ALA A 24 -19.02 10.21 -2.72
CA ALA A 24 -18.12 9.75 -3.77
C ALA A 24 -18.81 8.60 -4.50
N LYS A 25 -19.05 8.79 -5.78
CA LYS A 25 -19.67 7.78 -6.65
C LYS A 25 -18.74 6.56 -6.65
N ASP A 26 -19.24 5.42 -6.17
CA ASP A 26 -18.57 4.11 -6.27
C ASP A 26 -18.41 3.74 -7.75
N GLU A 27 -17.36 4.24 -8.39
CA GLU A 27 -16.93 3.74 -9.68
C GLU A 27 -16.10 2.49 -9.44
N THR A 28 -16.70 1.33 -9.68
CA THR A 28 -15.99 0.05 -9.65
C THR A 28 -14.79 0.13 -10.61
N PRO A 29 -13.56 -0.23 -10.19
CA PRO A 29 -12.42 -0.15 -11.08
C PRO A 29 -12.66 -0.95 -12.36
N LYS A 30 -12.24 -0.40 -13.51
CA LYS A 30 -12.49 -0.99 -14.84
C LYS A 30 -11.93 -2.42 -14.99
N ASP A 31 -10.94 -2.78 -14.18
CA ASP A 31 -10.32 -4.10 -14.20
C ASP A 31 -11.08 -5.16 -13.38
N VAL A 32 -12.14 -4.78 -12.63
CA VAL A 32 -12.90 -5.72 -11.81
C VAL A 32 -13.71 -6.66 -12.70
N LEU A 33 -13.49 -7.96 -12.53
CA LEU A 33 -14.24 -9.01 -13.21
C LEU A 33 -15.51 -9.37 -12.40
N ARG A 34 -16.56 -9.82 -13.11
CA ARG A 34 -17.83 -10.22 -12.49
C ARG A 34 -17.59 -11.36 -11.47
N PRO A 35 -18.09 -11.27 -10.23
CA PRO A 35 -17.99 -12.36 -9.26
C PRO A 35 -18.55 -13.69 -9.83
N GLY A 36 -17.82 -14.79 -9.59
CA GLY A 36 -18.15 -16.12 -10.10
C GLY A 36 -17.88 -16.31 -11.61
N SER A 37 -17.31 -15.33 -12.31
CA SER A 37 -16.95 -15.49 -13.73
C SER A 37 -15.67 -16.30 -13.97
N VAL A 38 -14.88 -16.55 -12.91
CA VAL A 38 -13.63 -17.31 -12.95
C VAL A 38 -13.79 -18.55 -12.08
N SER A 39 -13.33 -19.70 -12.58
CA SER A 39 -13.37 -20.95 -11.82
C SER A 39 -12.47 -20.89 -10.58
N ARG A 40 -12.80 -21.63 -9.51
CA ARG A 40 -11.91 -21.75 -8.33
C ARG A 40 -10.50 -22.22 -8.72
N ALA A 41 -10.41 -23.17 -9.66
CA ALA A 41 -9.13 -23.70 -10.12
C ALA A 41 -8.26 -22.63 -10.79
N ASP A 42 -8.85 -21.78 -11.64
CA ASP A 42 -8.12 -20.69 -12.28
C ASP A 42 -7.82 -19.55 -11.30
N GLY A 43 -8.68 -19.32 -10.31
CA GLY A 43 -8.40 -18.45 -9.17
C GLY A 43 -7.17 -18.87 -8.38
N LEU A 44 -6.99 -20.18 -8.13
CA LEU A 44 -5.77 -20.70 -7.49
C LEU A 44 -4.52 -20.56 -8.36
N LYS A 45 -4.65 -20.73 -9.69
CA LYS A 45 -3.54 -20.45 -10.61
C LYS A 45 -3.15 -18.97 -10.61
N ALA A 46 -4.14 -18.07 -10.54
CA ALA A 46 -3.91 -16.63 -10.37
C ALA A 46 -3.23 -16.34 -9.03
N TRP A 47 -3.71 -16.96 -7.94
CA TRP A 47 -3.05 -16.86 -6.64
C TRP A 47 -1.58 -17.26 -6.68
N LYS A 48 -1.21 -18.37 -7.35
CA LYS A 48 0.20 -18.77 -7.46
C LYS A 48 1.09 -17.70 -8.11
N ARG A 49 0.55 -16.91 -9.04
CA ARG A 49 1.27 -15.78 -9.65
C ARG A 49 1.31 -14.57 -8.72
N ILE A 50 0.22 -14.28 -8.00
CA ILE A 50 0.18 -13.26 -6.95
C ILE A 50 1.20 -13.56 -5.86
N GLU A 51 1.21 -14.80 -5.36
CA GLU A 51 2.13 -15.32 -4.34
C GLU A 51 3.58 -15.01 -4.74
N ALA A 52 3.98 -15.38 -5.96
CA ALA A 52 5.33 -15.14 -6.45
C ALA A 52 5.72 -13.65 -6.48
N VAL A 53 4.74 -12.73 -6.60
CA VAL A 53 4.96 -11.27 -6.51
C VAL A 53 5.04 -10.84 -5.04
N VAL A 54 4.04 -11.18 -4.21
CA VAL A 54 3.94 -10.67 -2.83
C VAL A 54 5.02 -11.24 -1.91
N THR A 55 5.55 -12.44 -2.20
CA THR A 55 6.71 -13.01 -1.50
C THR A 55 8.05 -12.52 -2.04
N HIS A 56 8.07 -11.79 -3.16
CA HIS A 56 9.31 -11.24 -3.71
C HIS A 56 9.88 -10.15 -2.77
N PRO A 57 11.21 -10.01 -2.62
CA PRO A 57 11.80 -9.02 -1.72
C PRO A 57 11.40 -7.56 -1.98
N ARG A 58 10.98 -7.21 -3.21
CA ARG A 58 10.43 -5.87 -3.51
C ARG A 58 9.12 -5.57 -2.79
N CYS A 59 8.36 -6.60 -2.42
CA CYS A 59 7.08 -6.50 -1.74
C CYS A 59 7.22 -6.89 -0.26
N ALA A 60 7.67 -8.12 0.00
CA ALA A 60 7.73 -8.68 1.36
C ALA A 60 8.59 -7.86 2.33
N ASN A 61 9.69 -7.24 1.87
CA ASN A 61 10.60 -6.50 2.73
C ASN A 61 9.97 -5.25 3.37
N CYS A 62 8.90 -4.71 2.80
CA CYS A 62 8.17 -3.56 3.35
C CYS A 62 7.06 -3.99 4.34
N HIS A 63 6.70 -5.27 4.34
CA HIS A 63 5.60 -5.84 5.12
C HIS A 63 6.15 -6.66 6.29
N VAL A 64 6.61 -5.94 7.32
CA VAL A 64 7.30 -6.49 8.50
C VAL A 64 6.37 -6.58 9.71
N ASP A 65 6.85 -7.25 10.77
CA ASP A 65 6.09 -7.42 12.00
C ASP A 65 5.99 -6.14 12.85
N ALA A 66 5.31 -6.24 13.99
CA ALA A 66 5.12 -5.15 14.93
C ALA A 66 6.43 -4.63 15.58
N LYS A 67 7.56 -5.33 15.41
CA LYS A 67 8.87 -4.78 15.79
C LYS A 67 9.31 -3.71 14.81
N ALA A 68 8.64 -3.53 13.67
CA ALA A 68 8.86 -2.44 12.71
C ALA A 68 10.31 -2.27 12.26
N ILE A 69 11.08 -3.37 12.22
CA ILE A 69 12.46 -3.38 11.71
C ILE A 69 12.41 -3.59 10.19
N PRO A 70 12.78 -2.59 9.36
CA PRO A 70 12.73 -2.73 7.91
C PRO A 70 13.74 -3.78 7.43
N ILE A 71 13.31 -4.55 6.44
CA ILE A 71 14.18 -5.47 5.71
C ILE A 71 14.57 -4.83 4.38
N TRP A 72 15.75 -5.16 3.88
CA TRP A 72 16.13 -4.86 2.51
C TRP A 72 16.91 -6.00 1.88
N THR A 73 16.99 -5.95 0.56
CA THR A 73 17.88 -6.81 -0.23
C THR A 73 18.74 -5.86 -1.06
N PRO A 74 20.05 -5.75 -0.79
CA PRO A 74 20.93 -4.90 -1.57
C PRO A 74 20.91 -5.27 -3.06
N ALA A 75 21.21 -4.29 -3.92
CA ALA A 75 21.32 -4.51 -5.35
C ALA A 75 22.39 -5.56 -5.66
N GLY A 76 22.11 -6.46 -6.59
CA GLY A 76 22.98 -7.60 -6.94
C GLY A 76 22.89 -8.78 -5.98
N GLU A 77 22.11 -8.67 -4.89
CA GLU A 77 21.96 -9.75 -3.91
C GLU A 77 20.57 -10.41 -3.96
N THR A 78 20.51 -11.63 -3.42
CA THR A 78 19.26 -12.38 -3.26
C THR A 78 18.84 -12.54 -1.80
N LYS A 79 19.76 -12.30 -0.86
CA LYS A 79 19.53 -12.55 0.57
C LYS A 79 18.97 -11.29 1.27
N PRO A 80 17.73 -11.33 1.80
CA PRO A 80 17.21 -10.25 2.61
C PRO A 80 17.92 -10.18 3.97
N ARG A 81 18.03 -8.97 4.51
CA ARG A 81 18.61 -8.70 5.83
C ARG A 81 18.01 -7.41 6.41
N VAL A 82 18.24 -7.16 7.70
CA VAL A 82 17.88 -5.87 8.31
C VAL A 82 18.52 -4.72 7.52
N HIS A 83 17.75 -3.64 7.36
CA HIS A 83 18.21 -2.44 6.66
C HIS A 83 19.57 -1.96 7.21
N GLY A 84 20.53 -1.72 6.32
CA GLY A 84 21.95 -1.53 6.70
C GLY A 84 22.23 -0.30 7.56
N MET A 85 21.32 0.66 7.57
CA MET A 85 21.42 1.91 8.34
C MET A 85 20.83 1.80 9.75
N ASN A 86 20.44 0.59 10.20
CA ASN A 86 19.87 0.34 11.53
C ASN A 86 18.68 1.26 11.87
N VAL A 87 17.80 1.45 10.89
CA VAL A 87 16.59 2.29 11.00
C VAL A 87 15.42 1.48 11.56
N HIS A 88 14.41 2.18 12.06
CA HIS A 88 13.22 1.58 12.65
C HIS A 88 11.97 2.33 12.17
N GLY A 89 10.90 1.63 11.81
CA GLY A 89 9.67 2.23 11.27
C GLY A 89 8.81 2.91 12.34
N GLY A 90 8.96 2.49 13.60
CA GLY A 90 8.17 2.99 14.73
C GLY A 90 6.69 2.60 14.61
N VAL A 91 5.85 3.11 15.52
CA VAL A 91 4.40 2.93 15.44
C VAL A 91 3.82 3.67 14.23
N SER A 92 4.44 4.78 13.84
CA SER A 92 4.01 5.63 12.72
C SER A 92 4.26 4.99 11.35
N ARG A 93 5.11 3.96 11.26
CA ARG A 93 5.58 3.31 10.02
C ARG A 93 6.44 4.19 9.11
N ILE A 94 6.69 5.44 9.49
CA ILE A 94 7.46 6.42 8.70
C ILE A 94 8.85 6.72 9.30
N GLY A 95 9.25 5.99 10.33
CA GLY A 95 10.53 6.18 11.03
C GLY A 95 10.34 6.34 12.55
N ALA A 96 11.45 6.26 13.28
CA ALA A 96 11.46 6.35 14.73
C ALA A 96 12.17 7.62 15.22
N GLU A 97 11.59 8.22 16.28
CA GLU A 97 12.16 9.34 17.03
C GLU A 97 12.54 10.56 16.18
N LYS A 98 13.82 10.68 15.83
CA LYS A 98 14.43 11.82 15.12
C LYS A 98 14.92 11.44 13.72
N LEU A 99 14.73 10.19 13.30
CA LEU A 99 15.16 9.69 11.99
C LEU A 99 13.95 9.13 11.22
N VAL A 100 13.38 9.98 10.37
CA VAL A 100 12.27 9.61 9.49
C VAL A 100 12.79 9.05 8.17
N CYS A 101 12.03 8.14 7.56
CA CYS A 101 12.40 7.50 6.29
C CYS A 101 12.69 8.54 5.18
N SER A 102 11.96 9.66 5.19
CA SER A 102 12.10 10.74 4.22
C SER A 102 13.42 11.50 4.28
N THR A 103 14.24 11.32 5.33
CA THR A 103 15.61 11.83 5.37
C THR A 103 16.49 11.23 4.26
N CYS A 104 16.18 10.01 3.82
CA CYS A 104 16.89 9.35 2.71
C CYS A 104 15.96 9.07 1.51
N HIS A 105 14.74 8.62 1.77
CA HIS A 105 13.76 8.28 0.73
C HIS A 105 12.88 9.49 0.39
N VAL A 106 13.33 10.30 -0.55
CA VAL A 106 12.63 11.53 -0.94
C VAL A 106 11.33 11.21 -1.68
N THR A 107 10.26 11.92 -1.32
CA THR A 107 8.99 11.95 -2.07
C THR A 107 9.21 12.72 -3.38
N SER A 108 9.38 12.00 -4.48
CA SER A 108 9.62 12.56 -5.81
C SER A 108 9.25 11.55 -6.90
N THR A 109 8.71 12.06 -8.01
CA THR A 109 8.49 11.26 -9.23
C THR A 109 9.77 11.06 -10.04
N GLN A 110 10.82 11.85 -9.76
CA GLN A 110 12.12 11.68 -10.42
C GLN A 110 12.81 10.42 -9.89
N PRO A 111 13.36 9.57 -10.78
CA PRO A 111 14.04 8.35 -10.37
C PRO A 111 15.30 8.64 -9.55
N ASN A 112 15.66 7.70 -8.68
CA ASN A 112 16.96 7.64 -8.00
C ASN A 112 17.52 6.23 -8.17
N ASP A 113 17.83 5.90 -9.42
CA ASP A 113 17.92 4.51 -9.86
C ASP A 113 19.24 3.85 -9.50
N ALA A 114 20.31 4.63 -9.36
CA ALA A 114 21.63 4.12 -9.00
C ALA A 114 21.57 3.28 -7.72
N ALA A 115 22.36 2.21 -7.66
CA ALA A 115 22.57 1.46 -6.43
C ALA A 115 23.88 1.89 -5.77
N PRO A 116 23.94 2.04 -4.43
CA PRO A 116 22.92 1.71 -3.43
C PRO A 116 22.02 2.90 -3.04
N ALA A 117 21.65 3.80 -3.97
CA ALA A 117 20.87 4.99 -3.63
C ALA A 117 19.47 4.65 -3.06
N PRO A 118 18.92 5.44 -2.14
CA PRO A 118 17.58 5.23 -1.59
C PRO A 118 16.52 5.52 -2.67
N PRO A 119 15.60 4.57 -2.98
CA PRO A 119 14.58 4.81 -3.98
C PRO A 119 13.65 5.97 -3.61
N HIS A 120 13.30 6.77 -4.61
CA HIS A 120 12.22 7.75 -4.53
C HIS A 120 10.87 7.12 -4.93
N ALA A 121 9.78 7.68 -4.40
CA ALA A 121 8.41 7.39 -4.80
C ALA A 121 7.60 8.68 -4.83
N GLY A 122 6.53 8.75 -5.61
CA GLY A 122 5.65 9.93 -5.67
C GLY A 122 4.74 10.11 -4.44
N ILE A 123 4.88 9.24 -3.43
CA ILE A 123 4.19 9.29 -2.14
C ILE A 123 5.18 9.13 -0.99
N ASP A 124 4.78 9.55 0.22
CA ASP A 124 5.63 9.49 1.40
C ASP A 124 6.02 8.06 1.78
N TRP A 125 7.33 7.85 1.94
CA TRP A 125 7.93 6.55 2.27
C TRP A 125 7.46 6.02 3.62
N GLN A 126 6.87 4.82 3.61
CA GLN A 126 6.36 4.17 4.81
C GLN A 126 6.38 2.65 4.69
N LEU A 127 6.49 1.95 5.82
CA LEU A 127 6.26 0.50 5.89
C LEU A 127 4.77 0.17 5.74
N ALA A 128 4.44 -1.05 5.33
CA ALA A 128 3.06 -1.52 5.31
C ALA A 128 2.47 -1.62 6.73
N PRO A 129 1.14 -1.58 6.89
CA PRO A 129 0.49 -1.86 8.17
C PRO A 129 0.90 -3.21 8.75
N VAL A 130 1.10 -3.28 10.07
CA VAL A 130 1.61 -4.48 10.77
C VAL A 130 0.66 -5.69 10.66
N ASP A 131 -0.64 -5.44 10.56
CA ASP A 131 -1.66 -6.48 10.36
C ASP A 131 -1.52 -7.18 9.00
N PHE A 132 -0.71 -6.60 8.10
CA PHE A 132 -0.47 -7.06 6.75
C PHE A 132 0.97 -7.54 6.53
N ILE A 133 1.53 -8.23 7.53
CA ILE A 133 2.88 -8.80 7.50
C ILE A 133 3.04 -9.92 6.46
N TRP A 134 3.99 -9.77 5.55
CA TRP A 134 4.32 -10.77 4.53
C TRP A 134 5.73 -11.33 4.68
N PHE A 135 6.66 -10.57 5.27
CA PHE A 135 8.02 -11.05 5.47
C PHE A 135 8.03 -12.31 6.34
N GLY A 136 8.62 -13.39 5.82
CA GLY A 136 8.69 -14.68 6.50
C GLY A 136 7.37 -15.44 6.59
N LYS A 137 6.31 -14.98 5.92
CA LYS A 137 5.02 -15.69 5.85
C LYS A 137 4.96 -16.61 4.64
N SER A 138 4.28 -17.74 4.80
CA SER A 138 3.95 -18.64 3.70
C SER A 138 2.91 -18.02 2.77
N GLY A 139 2.85 -18.49 1.51
CA GLY A 139 1.81 -18.03 0.58
C GLY A 139 0.39 -18.26 1.08
N ALA A 140 0.13 -19.37 1.78
CA ALA A 140 -1.18 -19.64 2.39
C ALA A 140 -1.54 -18.60 3.47
N GLU A 141 -0.59 -18.24 4.33
CA GLU A 141 -0.79 -17.19 5.35
C GLU A 141 -1.04 -15.82 4.71
N ILE A 142 -0.26 -15.44 3.69
CA ILE A 142 -0.44 -14.17 2.97
C ILE A 142 -1.79 -14.15 2.26
N CYS A 143 -2.21 -15.25 1.63
CA CYS A 143 -3.52 -15.35 1.01
C CYS A 143 -4.65 -15.09 2.01
N ALA A 144 -4.58 -15.75 3.17
CA ALA A 144 -5.56 -15.58 4.23
C ALA A 144 -5.61 -14.13 4.73
N GLN A 145 -4.46 -13.45 4.85
CA GLN A 145 -4.40 -12.03 5.20
C GLN A 145 -5.00 -11.13 4.12
N MET A 146 -4.63 -11.33 2.85
CA MET A 146 -5.12 -10.53 1.72
C MET A 146 -6.63 -10.65 1.53
N LYS A 147 -7.21 -11.79 1.90
CA LYS A 147 -8.66 -12.01 1.85
C LYS A 147 -9.42 -11.41 3.04
N ASP A 148 -8.76 -11.23 4.18
CA ASP A 148 -9.40 -10.83 5.43
C ASP A 148 -9.50 -9.31 5.56
N PRO A 149 -10.71 -8.72 5.53
CA PRO A 149 -10.90 -7.28 5.65
C PRO A 149 -10.33 -6.69 6.94
N LYS A 150 -10.24 -7.47 8.02
CA LYS A 150 -9.68 -7.00 9.29
C LYS A 150 -8.17 -6.80 9.23
N ARG A 151 -7.49 -7.39 8.25
CA ARG A 151 -6.02 -7.40 8.12
C ARG A 151 -5.51 -6.65 6.89
N ASN A 152 -6.35 -6.43 5.88
CA ASN A 152 -5.97 -5.75 4.63
C ASN A 152 -6.49 -4.29 4.55
N GLY A 153 -6.99 -3.74 5.65
CA GLY A 153 -7.55 -2.39 5.73
C GLY A 153 -8.96 -2.26 5.15
N GLY A 154 -9.80 -3.27 5.33
CA GLY A 154 -11.21 -3.26 4.96
C GLY A 154 -11.49 -3.49 3.47
N ARG A 155 -10.49 -3.97 2.71
CA ARG A 155 -10.58 -4.09 1.25
C ARG A 155 -11.17 -5.43 0.84
N ASP A 156 -12.13 -5.40 -0.07
CA ASP A 156 -12.50 -6.57 -0.86
C ASP A 156 -11.63 -6.65 -2.14
N ALA A 157 -11.93 -7.58 -3.05
CA ALA A 157 -11.17 -7.71 -4.30
C ALA A 157 -11.17 -6.43 -5.15
N ALA A 158 -12.30 -5.72 -5.22
CA ALA A 158 -12.38 -4.46 -5.95
C ALA A 158 -11.54 -3.36 -5.28
N GLY A 159 -11.58 -3.28 -3.94
CA GLY A 159 -10.76 -2.38 -3.15
C GLY A 159 -9.26 -2.65 -3.26
N LEU A 160 -8.84 -3.91 -3.39
CA LEU A 160 -7.44 -4.26 -3.66
C LEU A 160 -6.99 -3.76 -5.04
N ILE A 161 -7.81 -3.93 -6.07
CA ILE A 161 -7.52 -3.42 -7.43
C ILE A 161 -7.49 -1.89 -7.43
N ALA A 162 -8.46 -1.25 -6.77
CA ALA A 162 -8.49 0.20 -6.62
C ALA A 162 -7.22 0.70 -5.92
N HIS A 163 -6.75 0.01 -4.88
CA HIS A 163 -5.51 0.35 -4.20
C HIS A 163 -4.28 0.26 -5.12
N LEU A 164 -4.15 -0.82 -5.91
CA LEU A 164 -3.06 -0.95 -6.89
C LEU A 164 -3.07 0.20 -7.90
N ARG A 165 -4.25 0.53 -8.44
CA ARG A 165 -4.43 1.62 -9.41
C ARG A 165 -4.17 2.99 -8.79
N HIS A 166 -4.61 3.22 -7.56
CA HIS A 166 -4.36 4.46 -6.84
C HIS A 166 -2.86 4.66 -6.59
N ASP A 167 -2.17 3.65 -6.06
CA ASP A 167 -0.72 3.70 -5.87
C ASP A 167 0.01 4.00 -7.20
N ALA A 168 -0.43 3.38 -8.31
CA ALA A 168 0.12 3.68 -9.62
C ALA A 168 -0.14 5.11 -10.10
N SER A 169 -1.34 5.64 -9.86
CA SER A 169 -1.67 7.03 -10.21
C SER A 169 -0.81 8.06 -9.48
N GLN A 170 -0.24 7.68 -8.32
CA GLN A 170 0.63 8.53 -7.52
C GLN A 170 2.12 8.24 -7.75
N SER A 171 2.50 7.41 -8.74
CA SER A 171 3.88 6.94 -8.90
C SER A 171 4.44 6.30 -7.60
N GLY A 172 3.59 5.52 -6.93
CA GLY A 172 3.86 4.91 -5.64
C GLY A 172 4.81 3.71 -5.67
N PHE A 173 4.80 2.93 -4.59
CA PHE A 173 5.79 1.87 -4.36
C PHE A 173 5.56 0.65 -5.25
N ILE A 174 4.29 0.34 -5.52
CA ILE A 174 3.87 -0.93 -6.11
C ILE A 174 4.32 -1.04 -7.57
N PRO A 175 3.97 -0.15 -8.51
CA PRO A 175 4.42 -0.29 -9.90
C PRO A 175 5.94 -0.15 -10.02
N ARG A 176 6.57 0.64 -9.12
CA ARG A 176 8.03 0.81 -9.09
C ARG A 176 8.77 -0.48 -8.73
N ALA A 177 8.10 -1.50 -8.19
CA ALA A 177 8.69 -2.83 -8.02
C ALA A 177 9.20 -3.44 -9.36
N TRP A 178 8.55 -3.12 -10.49
CA TRP A 178 8.96 -3.61 -11.83
C TRP A 178 9.96 -2.69 -12.55
N ALA A 179 10.24 -1.51 -12.00
CA ALA A 179 11.30 -0.60 -12.45
C ALA A 179 12.11 -0.09 -11.24
N PRO A 180 12.82 -0.98 -10.52
CA PRO A 180 13.40 -0.67 -9.21
C PRO A 180 14.75 0.07 -9.28
N GLY A 181 15.22 0.44 -10.48
CA GLY A 181 16.57 0.96 -10.69
C GLY A 181 17.64 -0.14 -10.79
N GLU A 182 18.89 0.29 -10.89
CA GLU A 182 20.04 -0.54 -11.25
C GLU A 182 20.32 -1.65 -10.20
N GLY A 183 20.61 -2.85 -10.69
CA GLY A 183 21.01 -4.01 -9.88
C GLY A 183 19.94 -4.59 -8.94
N ARG A 184 18.79 -3.94 -8.75
CA ARG A 184 17.69 -4.45 -7.90
C ARG A 184 16.84 -5.46 -8.69
N SER A 185 16.51 -6.60 -8.08
CA SER A 185 15.68 -7.63 -8.72
C SER A 185 14.22 -7.18 -8.89
N LYS A 186 13.57 -7.70 -9.93
CA LYS A 186 12.16 -7.45 -10.24
C LYS A 186 11.30 -8.65 -9.83
N PRO A 187 10.09 -8.43 -9.30
CA PRO A 187 9.12 -9.51 -9.17
C PRO A 187 8.75 -10.05 -10.56
N PRO A 188 8.26 -11.30 -10.65
CA PRO A 188 7.90 -11.90 -11.93
C PRO A 188 6.76 -11.14 -12.62
N GLY A 189 6.72 -11.20 -13.96
CA GLY A 189 5.66 -10.60 -14.77
C GLY A 189 5.73 -9.07 -14.86
N THR A 190 4.58 -8.42 -14.91
CA THR A 190 4.41 -6.96 -15.00
C THR A 190 3.38 -6.47 -13.98
N PHE A 191 3.39 -5.17 -13.69
CA PHE A 191 2.35 -4.55 -12.85
C PHE A 191 0.93 -4.81 -13.38
N GLU A 192 0.69 -4.63 -14.67
CA GLU A 192 -0.61 -4.92 -15.30
C GLU A 192 -0.98 -6.42 -15.21
N GLY A 193 0.00 -7.31 -15.36
CA GLY A 193 -0.21 -8.73 -15.14
C GLY A 193 -0.63 -9.05 -13.71
N HIS A 194 -0.02 -8.38 -12.72
CA HIS A 194 -0.37 -8.51 -11.32
C HIS A 194 -1.79 -8.00 -11.03
N VAL A 195 -2.18 -6.84 -11.57
CA VAL A 195 -3.56 -6.32 -11.45
C VAL A 195 -4.57 -7.31 -12.03
N LYS A 196 -4.28 -7.86 -13.23
CA LYS A 196 -5.12 -8.88 -13.87
C LYS A 196 -5.24 -10.15 -13.01
N ASP A 197 -4.15 -10.60 -12.42
CA ASP A 197 -4.17 -11.79 -11.57
C ASP A 197 -5.00 -11.55 -10.30
N VAL A 198 -4.90 -10.37 -9.67
CA VAL A 198 -5.75 -9.99 -8.53
C VAL A 198 -7.22 -9.94 -8.94
N ALA A 199 -7.54 -9.43 -10.14
CA ALA A 199 -8.91 -9.44 -10.66
C ALA A 199 -9.46 -10.86 -10.91
N MET A 200 -8.65 -11.75 -11.49
CA MET A 200 -9.02 -13.15 -11.68
C MET A 200 -9.22 -13.88 -10.35
N TRP A 201 -8.30 -13.68 -9.40
CA TRP A 201 -8.39 -14.26 -8.06
C TRP A 201 -9.63 -13.74 -7.31
N GLY A 202 -9.90 -12.45 -7.41
CA GLY A 202 -11.09 -11.79 -6.88
C GLY A 202 -12.39 -12.38 -7.41
N ALA A 203 -12.54 -12.46 -8.73
CA ALA A 203 -13.73 -13.03 -9.36
C ALA A 203 -13.93 -14.52 -9.06
N ALA A 204 -12.87 -15.26 -8.72
CA ALA A 204 -12.95 -16.65 -8.27
C ALA A 204 -13.32 -16.81 -6.78
N GLY A 205 -13.62 -15.71 -6.06
CA GLY A 205 -13.96 -15.74 -4.64
C GLY A 205 -12.74 -15.78 -3.71
N GLN A 206 -11.59 -15.30 -4.19
CA GLN A 206 -10.33 -15.24 -3.45
C GLN A 206 -9.96 -16.60 -2.82
N PRO A 207 -9.82 -17.69 -3.61
CA PRO A 207 -9.47 -18.99 -3.06
C PRO A 207 -8.01 -18.98 -2.57
N CYS A 208 -7.76 -19.62 -1.43
CA CYS A 208 -6.43 -19.84 -0.90
C CYS A 208 -6.02 -21.31 -1.05
N PRO A 209 -4.71 -21.58 -1.21
CA PRO A 209 -4.19 -22.94 -1.09
C PRO A 209 -4.45 -23.48 0.33
N ASN A 210 -4.60 -24.79 0.43
CA ASN A 210 -4.76 -25.49 1.71
C ASN A 210 -3.43 -25.52 2.47
#